data_AF-A0A7I9XMB7-F1
#
_entry.id   AF-A0A7I9XMB7-F1
#
_cell.length_a   1.000
_cell.length_b   1.000
_cell.length_c   1.000
_cell.angle_alpha   90.00
_cell.angle_beta   90.00
_cell.angle_gamma   90.00
#
_symmetry.space_group_name_H-M   'P 1'
#
loop_
_entity.id
_entity.type
_entity.pdbx_description
1 polymer ?
#
loop_
_entity_poly.entity_id
_entity_poly.type
_entity_poly.pdbx_seq_one_letter_code
_entity_poly.pdbx_strand_id
1 'polypeptide(L)'
;MQDESRIAWVSKALCRSADPDELFVRGAAQRKAAVICRHCPVVLECLADALDNRVEFGVWGGMTERQRRALLKQHPEVASWRDYFAAQRKQRDAG
;
A
#
# COMPACT_ATOMS: atom_id res chain seq x y z
N MET A 1 5.77 6.94 19.08
CA MET A 1 4.33 6.79 18.77
C MET A 1 4.21 6.43 17.29
N GLN A 2 4.15 5.14 16.95
CA GLN A 2 4.05 4.70 15.53
C GLN A 2 2.63 4.87 14.97
N ASP A 3 1.62 5.00 15.84
CA ASP A 3 0.23 5.25 15.44
C ASP A 3 0.01 6.65 14.89
N GLU A 4 0.68 7.67 15.44
CA GLU A 4 0.47 9.05 15.01
C GLU A 4 1.01 9.30 13.60
N SER A 5 2.15 8.69 13.26
CA SER A 5 2.70 8.73 11.91
C SER A 5 1.82 7.95 10.92
N ARG A 6 1.17 6.86 11.37
CA ARG A 6 0.18 6.13 10.57
C ARG A 6 -1.04 6.98 10.25
N ILE A 7 -1.63 7.63 11.25
CA ILE A 7 -2.82 8.48 11.09
C ILE A 7 -2.52 9.61 10.09
N ALA A 8 -1.33 10.21 10.15
CA ALA A 8 -0.94 11.33 9.29
C ALA A 8 -0.96 10.97 7.79
N TRP A 9 -0.40 9.84 7.37
CA TRP A 9 -0.44 9.45 5.95
C TRP A 9 -1.79 8.87 5.55
N VAL A 10 -2.46 8.12 6.43
CA VAL A 10 -3.80 7.57 6.15
C VAL A 10 -4.82 8.69 5.90
N SER A 11 -4.68 9.83 6.59
CA SER A 11 -5.55 11.00 6.37
C SER A 11 -5.49 11.56 4.94
N LYS A 12 -4.39 11.33 4.22
CA LYS A 12 -4.15 11.77 2.84
C LYS A 12 -4.58 10.72 1.80
N ALA A 13 -5.11 9.58 2.23
CA ALA A 13 -5.46 8.49 1.34
C ALA A 13 -6.74 8.80 0.55
N LEU A 14 -6.67 8.77 -0.79
CA LEU A 14 -7.81 9.03 -1.67
C LEU A 14 -8.94 8.01 -1.50
N CYS A 15 -8.62 6.78 -1.13
CA CYS A 15 -9.63 5.74 -0.89
C CYS A 15 -10.57 6.10 0.27
N ARG A 16 -10.21 7.02 1.18
CA ARG A 16 -11.11 7.45 2.25
C ARG A 16 -12.31 8.25 1.75
N SER A 17 -12.21 8.83 0.56
CA SER A 17 -13.28 9.60 -0.07
C SER A 17 -14.00 8.81 -1.17
N ALA A 18 -13.57 7.57 -1.45
CA ALA A 18 -14.19 6.69 -2.42
C ALA A 18 -15.33 5.87 -1.78
N ASP A 19 -16.25 5.38 -2.62
CA ASP A 19 -17.38 4.58 -2.18
C ASP A 19 -16.91 3.25 -1.56
N PRO A 20 -17.34 2.91 -0.32
CA PRO A 20 -17.06 1.60 0.28
C PRO A 20 -17.44 0.42 -0.62
N ASP A 21 -18.54 0.51 -1.38
CA ASP A 21 -18.99 -0.57 -2.25
C ASP A 21 -18.03 -0.80 -3.43
N GLU A 22 -17.26 0.22 -3.83
CA GLU A 22 -16.21 0.08 -4.85
C GLU A 22 -14.89 -0.46 -4.27
N LEU A 23 -14.66 -0.27 -2.98
CA LEU A 23 -13.43 -0.68 -2.29
C LEU A 23 -13.51 -2.11 -1.73
N PHE A 24 -14.66 -2.50 -1.17
CA PHE A 24 -14.87 -3.81 -0.55
C PHE A 24 -15.38 -4.87 -1.54
N VAL A 25 -14.77 -4.88 -2.72
CA VAL A 25 -15.12 -5.79 -3.81
C VAL A 25 -14.30 -7.09 -3.80
N ARG A 26 -14.85 -8.14 -4.43
CA ARG A 26 -14.19 -9.45 -4.56
C ARG A 26 -13.77 -9.75 -6.00
N GLY A 27 -12.79 -10.64 -6.15
CA GLY A 27 -12.38 -11.16 -7.45
C GLY A 27 -11.87 -10.09 -8.42
N ALA A 28 -12.33 -10.11 -9.67
CA ALA A 28 -11.85 -9.22 -10.72
C ALA A 28 -12.10 -7.72 -10.43
N ALA A 29 -13.13 -7.40 -9.64
CA ALA A 29 -13.46 -6.03 -9.26
C ALA A 29 -12.37 -5.38 -8.38
N GLN A 30 -11.55 -6.17 -7.66
CA GLN A 30 -10.40 -5.64 -6.90
C GLN A 30 -9.39 -4.92 -7.79
N ARG A 31 -9.34 -5.23 -9.09
CA ARG A 31 -8.48 -4.52 -10.04
C ARG A 31 -8.92 -3.06 -10.19
N LYS A 32 -10.23 -2.77 -10.14
CA LYS A 32 -10.74 -1.40 -10.20
C LYS A 32 -10.35 -0.61 -8.95
N ALA A 33 -10.53 -1.18 -7.76
CA ALA A 33 -10.04 -0.60 -6.51
C ALA A 33 -8.52 -0.35 -6.53
N ALA A 34 -7.74 -1.27 -7.13
CA ALA A 34 -6.29 -1.09 -7.28
C ALA A 34 -5.90 0.09 -8.16
N VAL A 35 -6.71 0.42 -9.18
CA VAL A 35 -6.48 1.62 -10.01
C VAL A 35 -6.65 2.89 -9.17
N ILE A 36 -7.68 2.96 -8.33
CA ILE A 36 -7.88 4.10 -7.41
C ILE A 36 -6.67 4.24 -6.49
N CYS A 37 -6.24 3.14 -5.87
CA CYS A 37 -5.11 3.15 -4.97
C CYS A 37 -3.80 3.58 -5.65
N ARG A 38 -3.59 3.30 -6.95
CA ARG A 38 -2.37 3.68 -7.69
C ARG A 38 -2.19 5.18 -7.87
N HIS A 39 -3.28 5.94 -7.89
CA HIS A 39 -3.24 7.40 -8.04
C HIS A 39 -3.15 8.12 -6.68
N CYS A 40 -3.11 7.36 -5.59
CA CYS A 40 -3.05 7.90 -4.24
C CYS A 40 -1.65 8.46 -3.95
N PRO A 41 -1.50 9.64 -3.33
CA PRO A 41 -0.18 10.19 -2.99
C PRO A 41 0.58 9.34 -1.96
N VAL A 42 -0.13 8.48 -1.21
CA VAL A 42 0.42 7.64 -0.13
C VAL A 42 0.49 6.15 -0.52
N VAL A 43 0.65 5.86 -1.82
CA VAL A 43 0.76 4.47 -2.33
C VAL A 43 1.86 3.69 -1.60
N LEU A 44 3.04 4.30 -1.47
CA LEU A 44 4.22 3.64 -0.91
C LEU A 44 4.08 3.39 0.59
N GLU A 45 3.60 4.38 1.34
CA GLU A 45 3.33 4.25 2.78
C GLU A 45 2.25 3.19 3.05
N CYS A 46 1.18 3.19 2.24
CA CYS A 46 0.11 2.21 2.33
C CYS A 46 0.60 0.78 2.00
N LEU A 47 1.46 0.64 0.98
CA LEU A 47 2.02 -0.65 0.62
C LEU A 47 2.98 -1.17 1.68
N ALA A 48 3.90 -0.33 2.16
CA ALA A 48 4.81 -0.67 3.26
C ALA A 48 4.06 -1.20 4.46
N ASP A 49 3.06 -0.45 4.89
CA ASP A 49 2.27 -0.79 6.06
C ASP A 49 1.54 -2.13 5.90
N ALA A 50 0.98 -2.40 4.71
CA ALA A 50 0.34 -3.68 4.43
C ALA A 50 1.32 -4.86 4.40
N LEU A 51 2.55 -4.65 3.95
CA LEU A 51 3.59 -5.68 3.88
C LEU A 51 4.19 -5.95 5.27
N ASP A 52 4.51 -4.90 6.02
CA ASP A 52 5.04 -4.98 7.38
C ASP A 52 4.04 -5.66 8.33
N ASN A 53 2.75 -5.32 8.24
CA ASN A 53 1.69 -5.95 9.04
C ASN A 53 1.15 -7.26 8.45
N ARG A 54 1.70 -7.73 7.33
CA ARG A 54 1.25 -8.94 6.60
C ARG A 54 -0.27 -8.99 6.39
N VAL A 55 -0.86 -7.87 5.99
CA VAL A 55 -2.30 -7.77 5.79
C VAL A 55 -2.74 -8.71 4.67
N GLU A 56 -3.62 -9.65 5.00
CA GLU A 56 -4.02 -10.73 4.09
C GLU A 56 -5.18 -10.36 3.17
N PHE A 57 -5.94 -9.31 3.47
CA PHE A 57 -7.16 -8.99 2.71
C PHE A 57 -7.15 -7.58 2.11
N GLY A 58 -7.94 -7.41 1.05
CA GLY A 58 -8.14 -6.11 0.41
C GLY A 58 -7.00 -5.65 -0.48
N VAL A 59 -7.17 -4.44 -1.02
CA VAL A 59 -6.24 -3.78 -1.92
C VAL A 59 -5.48 -2.70 -1.15
N TRP A 60 -4.15 -2.75 -1.22
CA TRP A 60 -3.26 -1.85 -0.50
C TRP A 60 -2.17 -1.37 -1.44
N GLY A 61 -1.91 -0.06 -1.46
CA GLY A 61 -0.87 0.53 -2.32
C GLY A 61 -0.98 0.13 -3.80
N GLY A 62 -2.19 -0.06 -4.32
CA GLY A 62 -2.40 -0.46 -5.71
C GLY A 62 -2.08 -1.92 -6.03
N MET A 63 -1.90 -2.76 -5.00
CA MET A 63 -1.61 -4.19 -5.11
C MET A 63 -2.70 -5.03 -4.45
N THR A 64 -3.09 -6.12 -5.11
CA THR A 64 -3.95 -7.15 -4.52
C THR A 64 -3.15 -8.02 -3.55
N GLU A 65 -3.86 -8.76 -2.69
CA GLU A 65 -3.25 -9.77 -1.80
C GLU A 65 -2.24 -10.67 -2.53
N ARG A 66 -2.65 -11.24 -3.67
CA ARG A 66 -1.79 -12.16 -4.43
C ARG A 66 -0.47 -11.50 -4.86
N GLN A 67 -0.52 -10.22 -5.24
CA GLN A 67 0.66 -9.47 -5.65
C GLN A 67 1.57 -9.18 -4.44
N ARG A 68 0.98 -8.83 -3.28
CA ARG A 68 1.75 -8.62 -2.04
C ARG A 68 2.43 -9.90 -1.56
N ARG A 69 1.72 -11.04 -1.56
CA ARG A 69 2.30 -12.34 -1.21
C ARG A 69 3.46 -12.72 -2.13
N ALA A 70 3.32 -12.47 -3.44
CA ALA A 70 4.42 -12.70 -4.39
C ALA A 70 5.63 -11.81 -4.08
N LEU A 71 5.42 -10.54 -3.73
CA LEU A 71 6.49 -9.60 -3.37
C LEU A 71 7.21 -10.02 -2.08
N LEU A 72 6.46 -10.39 -1.03
CA LEU A 72 7.03 -10.91 0.23
C LEU A 72 7.87 -12.18 0.00
N LYS A 73 7.46 -13.03 -0.94
CA LYS A 73 8.22 -14.24 -1.31
C LYS A 73 9.49 -13.93 -2.10
N GLN A 74 9.49 -12.85 -2.89
CA GLN A 74 10.65 -12.42 -3.69
C GLN A 74 11.69 -11.68 -2.85
N HIS A 75 11.27 -11.00 -1.78
CA HIS A 75 12.13 -10.21 -0.91
C HIS A 75 12.07 -10.66 0.56
N PRO A 76 12.47 -11.91 0.86
CA PRO A 76 12.50 -12.41 2.23
C PRO A 76 13.50 -11.66 3.13
N GLU A 77 14.47 -10.95 2.54
CA GLU A 77 15.51 -10.18 3.23
C GLU A 77 15.04 -8.82 3.78
N VAL A 78 13.88 -8.33 3.33
CA VAL A 78 13.40 -7.00 3.72
C VAL A 78 12.73 -7.05 5.10
N ALA A 79 13.41 -6.47 6.09
CA ALA A 79 12.92 -6.41 7.48
C ALA A 79 11.96 -5.24 7.75
N SER A 80 12.01 -4.17 6.94
CA SER A 80 11.16 -2.97 7.07
C SER A 80 10.86 -2.43 5.67
N TRP A 81 9.62 -2.63 5.21
CA TRP A 81 9.17 -2.13 3.90
C TRP A 81 9.02 -0.62 3.89
N ARG A 82 8.71 -0.02 5.04
CA ARG A 82 8.70 1.43 5.21
C ARG A 82 10.04 2.06 4.88
N ASP A 83 11.13 1.50 5.41
CA ASP A 83 12.49 2.01 5.16
C ASP A 83 12.94 1.71 3.73
N TYR A 84 12.60 0.51 3.22
CA TYR A 84 12.89 0.12 1.85
C TYR A 84 12.30 1.11 0.82
N PHE A 85 11.02 1.45 0.94
CA PHE A 85 10.39 2.41 0.02
C PHE A 85 10.83 3.85 0.29
N ALA A 86 11.13 4.23 1.54
CA ALA A 86 11.68 5.55 1.85
C ALA A 86 13.06 5.75 1.20
N ALA A 87 13.90 4.72 1.18
CA ALA A 87 15.18 4.73 0.48
C ALA A 87 15.01 4.83 -1.04
N GLN A 88 14.05 4.09 -1.64
CA GLN A 88 13.75 4.19 -3.07
C GLN A 88 13.23 5.58 -3.48
N ARG A 89 12.39 6.22 -2.65
CA ARG A 89 11.90 7.59 -2.93
C ARG A 89 13.06 8.59 -2.97
N LYS A 90 13.97 8.53 -2.00
CA LYS A 90 15.17 9.38 -1.98
C LYS A 90 16.05 9.20 -3.22
N GLN A 91 16.13 7.98 -3.77
CA GLN A 91 16.89 7.73 -5.01
C GLN A 91 16.20 8.33 -6.25
N ARG A 92 14.86 8.35 -6.29
CA ARG A 92 14.09 8.94 -7.40
C ARG A 92 14.11 10.47 -7.40
N ASP A 93 14.11 11.09 -6.23
CA ASP A 93 14.14 12.55 -6.09
C ASP A 93 15.56 13.14 -6.25
N ALA A 94 16.59 12.29 -6.25
CA ALA A 94 18.00 12.66 -6.39
C ALA A 94 18.53 12.57 -7.84
N GLY A 95 17.66 12.31 -8.83
CA GLY A 95 17.97 12.26 -10.26
C GLY A 95 17.05 13.15 -11.06
#